data_AF-A0A0N8W8X5-F1
#
_entry.id   AF-A0A0N8W8X5-F1
#
_cell.length_a   1.000
_cell.length_b   1.000
_cell.length_c   1.000
_cell.angle_alpha   90.00
_cell.angle_beta   90.00
_cell.angle_gamma   90.00
#
_symmetry.space_group_name_H-M   'P 1'
#
loop_
_entity.id
_entity.type
_entity.pdbx_description
1 polymer ?
#
loop_
_entity_poly.entity_id
_entity_poly.type
_entity_poly.pdbx_seq_one_letter_code
_entity_poly.pdbx_strand_id
1 'polypeptide(L)'
;MKIRNFPRPFIPFFALIFRLLLAIIFLYAGIETIINPGDFSVAIYNYRLLPDSAINFVAVLLPWLEIIIALCLIGGINVKGAASLSSLLFLMFAIALTFNLVRGLDISCGCFGAYSGKINWFYLMRDLSFFCMSIFVFIYDRGWRYFFG
;
A
#
# COMPACT_ATOMS: atom_id res chain seq x y z
N MET A 1 -10.24 -20.28 22.80
CA MET A 1 -9.78 -21.14 21.69
C MET A 1 -8.28 -20.90 21.46
N LYS A 2 -7.43 -21.67 22.14
CA LYS A 2 -5.95 -21.54 22.13
C LYS A 2 -5.43 -22.55 21.11
N ILE A 3 -5.30 -22.16 19.84
CA ILE A 3 -4.64 -23.01 18.83
C ILE A 3 -3.15 -22.98 19.16
N ARG A 4 -2.72 -24.03 19.86
CA ARG A 4 -1.32 -24.37 20.15
C ARG A 4 -0.65 -24.87 18.88
N ASN A 5 0.65 -24.60 18.82
CA ASN A 5 1.67 -25.30 18.04
C ASN A 5 1.64 -25.13 16.52
N PHE A 6 2.59 -24.34 16.02
CA PHE A 6 3.27 -24.68 14.78
C PHE A 6 4.74 -24.22 14.83
N PRO A 7 5.68 -25.09 15.23
CA PRO A 7 7.11 -24.87 15.02
C PRO A 7 7.46 -25.26 13.58
N ARG A 8 7.25 -24.33 12.64
CA ARG A 8 7.92 -24.36 11.33
C ARG A 8 8.72 -23.06 11.22
N PRO A 9 10.04 -23.04 11.45
CA PRO A 9 10.83 -21.81 11.52
C PRO A 9 10.78 -20.98 10.24
N PHE A 10 10.46 -21.61 9.11
CA PHE A 10 10.36 -20.95 7.81
C PHE A 10 9.18 -19.97 7.70
N ILE A 11 7.99 -20.32 8.20
CA ILE A 11 6.78 -19.49 8.05
C ILE A 11 6.91 -18.10 8.73
N PRO A 12 7.34 -17.99 10.01
CA PRO A 12 7.51 -16.69 10.65
C PRO A 12 8.65 -15.87 10.03
N PHE A 13 9.70 -16.53 9.51
CA PHE A 13 10.79 -15.84 8.82
C PHE A 13 10.32 -15.18 7.52
N PHE A 14 9.55 -15.91 6.69
CA PHE A 14 8.94 -15.36 5.49
C PHE A 14 7.93 -14.25 5.81
N ALA A 15 7.11 -14.42 6.86
CA ALA A 15 6.18 -13.38 7.30
C ALA A 15 6.91 -12.09 7.70
N LEU A 16 8.04 -12.19 8.39
CA LEU A 16 8.87 -11.05 8.79
C LEU A 16 9.48 -10.34 7.58
N ILE A 17 9.97 -11.09 6.58
CA ILE A 17 10.48 -10.53 5.32
C ILE A 17 9.38 -9.75 4.61
N PHE A 18 8.20 -10.35 4.41
CA PHE A 18 7.08 -9.66 3.74
C PHE A 18 6.61 -8.43 4.52
N ARG A 19 6.62 -8.51 5.87
CA ARG A 19 6.29 -7.37 6.73
C ARG A 19 7.25 -6.20 6.52
N LEU A 20 8.56 -6.48 6.50
CA LEU A 20 9.58 -5.46 6.26
C LEU A 20 9.50 -4.89 4.85
N LEU A 21 9.30 -5.74 3.84
CA LEU A 21 9.12 -5.29 2.46
C LEU A 21 7.93 -4.34 2.32
N LEU A 22 6.76 -4.73 2.85
CA LEU A 22 5.57 -3.87 2.83
C LEU A 22 5.83 -2.55 3.56
N ALA A 23 6.50 -2.60 4.72
CA ALA A 23 6.79 -1.40 5.47
C ALA A 23 7.73 -0.44 4.72
N ILE A 24 8.77 -0.95 4.07
CA ILE A 24 9.69 -0.15 3.25
C ILE A 24 8.94 0.49 2.08
N ILE A 25 8.05 -0.26 1.43
CA ILE A 25 7.25 0.26 0.31
C ILE A 25 6.35 1.41 0.78
N PHE A 26 5.61 1.24 1.87
CA PHE A 26 4.77 2.31 2.42
C PHE A 26 5.57 3.52 2.90
N LEU A 27 6.73 3.29 3.51
CA LEU A 27 7.59 4.36 3.98
C LEU A 27 8.16 5.17 2.81
N TYR A 28 8.60 4.49 1.75
CA TYR A 28 9.08 5.12 0.53
C TYR A 28 7.96 5.92 -0.16
N ALA A 29 6.78 5.31 -0.35
CA ALA A 29 5.63 5.96 -0.98
C ALA A 29 5.16 7.20 -0.20
N GLY A 30 5.09 7.11 1.13
CA GLY A 30 4.72 8.22 1.98
C GLY A 30 5.72 9.37 1.93
N ILE A 31 7.04 9.07 1.96
CA ILE A 31 8.09 10.09 1.84
C ILE A 31 8.06 10.76 0.47
N GLU A 32 7.97 9.99 -0.61
CA GLU A 32 7.92 10.52 -1.98
C GLU A 32 6.73 11.49 -2.14
N THR A 33 5.58 11.12 -1.57
CA THR A 33 4.38 11.96 -1.63
C THR A 33 4.49 13.23 -0.78
N ILE A 34 5.24 13.21 0.32
CA ILE A 34 5.51 14.40 1.15
C ILE A 34 6.48 15.36 0.46
N ILE A 35 7.46 14.84 -0.28
CA ILE A 35 8.45 15.67 -0.99
C ILE A 35 7.76 16.46 -2.12
N ASN A 36 6.86 15.82 -2.87
CA ASN A 36 6.15 16.45 -4.00
C ASN A 36 4.62 16.31 -3.89
N PRO A 37 3.97 17.02 -2.94
CA PRO A 37 2.52 16.94 -2.76
C PRO A 37 1.74 17.48 -3.97
N GLY A 38 2.35 18.42 -4.71
CA GLY A 38 1.77 18.99 -5.94
C GLY A 38 1.55 17.94 -7.02
N ASP A 39 2.58 17.17 -7.35
CA ASP A 39 2.52 16.13 -8.38
C ASP A 39 1.53 15.03 -8.00
N PHE A 40 1.46 14.67 -6.71
CA PHE A 40 0.49 13.69 -6.22
C PHE A 40 -0.95 14.20 -6.31
N SER A 41 -1.19 15.47 -6.00
CA SER A 41 -2.52 16.08 -6.14
C SER A 41 -2.98 16.11 -7.59
N VAL A 42 -2.06 16.40 -8.53
CA VAL A 42 -2.32 16.37 -9.97
C VAL A 42 -2.58 14.94 -10.44
N ALA A 43 -1.82 13.96 -9.93
CA ALA A 43 -2.09 12.56 -10.19
C ALA A 43 -3.51 12.17 -9.74
N ILE A 44 -3.91 12.46 -8.50
CA ILE A 44 -5.28 12.17 -8.01
C ILE A 44 -6.35 12.93 -8.82
N TYR A 45 -6.10 14.19 -9.18
CA TYR A 45 -7.01 14.97 -9.99
C TYR A 45 -7.25 14.35 -11.36
N ASN A 46 -6.20 13.83 -12.00
CA ASN A 46 -6.31 13.14 -13.27
C ASN A 46 -7.13 11.84 -13.19
N TYR A 47 -7.23 11.23 -12.01
CA TYR A 47 -8.07 10.04 -11.80
C TYR A 47 -9.57 10.42 -11.85
N ARG A 48 -9.95 11.69 -11.64
CA ARG A 48 -11.36 12.17 -11.65
C ARG A 48 -12.31 11.31 -10.79
N LEU A 49 -11.78 10.68 -9.74
CA LEU A 49 -12.54 9.82 -8.81
C LEU A 49 -13.15 10.61 -7.66
N LEU A 50 -12.54 11.74 -7.26
CA LEU A 50 -12.93 12.54 -6.11
C LEU A 50 -13.21 14.00 -6.51
N PRO A 51 -14.08 14.71 -5.76
CA PRO A 51 -14.29 16.15 -5.95
C PRO A 51 -13.07 16.96 -5.50
N ASP A 52 -12.86 18.13 -6.10
CA ASP A 52 -11.67 18.98 -5.91
C ASP A 52 -11.32 19.28 -4.44
N SER A 53 -12.34 19.45 -3.59
CA SER A 53 -12.16 19.69 -2.15
C SER A 53 -11.61 18.46 -1.40
N ALA A 54 -11.96 17.25 -1.84
CA ALA A 54 -11.48 16.01 -1.23
C ALA A 54 -10.08 15.62 -1.72
N ILE A 55 -9.67 16.07 -2.92
CA ILE A 55 -8.35 15.75 -3.48
C ILE A 55 -7.22 16.25 -2.58
N ASN A 56 -7.26 17.52 -2.19
CA ASN A 56 -6.24 18.09 -1.29
C ASN A 56 -6.23 17.40 0.08
N PHE A 57 -7.41 17.07 0.61
CA PHE A 57 -7.51 16.39 1.90
C PHE A 57 -6.91 14.98 1.85
N VAL A 58 -7.21 14.20 0.80
CA VAL A 58 -6.64 12.87 0.59
C VAL A 58 -5.14 12.95 0.30
N ALA A 59 -4.71 13.90 -0.53
CA ALA A 59 -3.30 14.09 -0.87
C ALA A 59 -2.43 14.36 0.37
N VAL A 60 -2.97 15.05 1.37
CA VAL A 60 -2.29 15.29 2.63
C VAL A 60 -2.44 14.12 3.60
N LEU A 61 -3.63 13.52 3.74
CA LEU A 61 -3.86 12.47 4.75
C LEU A 61 -3.23 11.11 4.40
N LEU A 62 -3.24 10.74 3.12
CA LEU A 62 -2.78 9.42 2.69
C LEU A 62 -1.31 9.15 3.05
N PRO A 63 -0.36 10.08 2.82
CA PRO A 63 1.05 9.88 3.16
C PRO A 63 1.27 9.68 4.66
N TRP A 64 0.55 10.42 5.50
CA TRP A 64 0.62 10.24 6.95
C TRP A 64 0.14 8.84 7.35
N LEU A 65 -0.94 8.35 6.76
CA LEU A 65 -1.43 7.00 6.99
C LEU A 65 -0.40 5.95 6.57
N GLU A 66 0.22 6.10 5.40
CA GLU A 66 1.24 5.18 4.89
C GLU A 66 2.45 5.10 5.83
N ILE A 67 2.96 6.24 6.29
CA ILE A 67 4.10 6.29 7.23
C ILE A 67 3.73 5.67 8.57
N ILE A 68 2.55 5.96 9.12
CA ILE A 68 2.10 5.37 10.39
C ILE A 68 2.01 3.84 10.26
N ILE A 69 1.44 3.34 9.16
CA ILE A 69 1.36 1.90 8.88
C ILE A 69 2.76 1.29 8.78
N ALA A 70 3.68 1.93 8.06
CA ALA A 70 5.06 1.48 7.94
C ALA A 70 5.77 1.40 9.30
N LEU A 71 5.64 2.43 10.14
CA LEU A 71 6.22 2.46 11.47
C LEU A 71 5.63 1.36 12.38
N CYS A 72 4.32 1.11 12.31
CA CYS A 72 3.68 0.02 13.03
C CYS A 72 4.17 -1.36 12.55
N LEU A 73 4.33 -1.55 11.24
CA LEU A 73 4.86 -2.80 10.65
C LEU A 73 6.33 -3.02 11.02
N ILE A 74 7.18 -1.98 11.01
CA ILE A 74 8.59 -2.07 11.42
C ILE A 74 8.68 -2.38 12.91
N GLY A 75 8.02 -1.57 13.73
CA GLY A 75 8.04 -1.67 15.19
C GLY A 75 7.33 -2.91 15.74
N GLY A 76 6.60 -3.65 14.90
CA GLY A 76 5.86 -4.84 15.34
C GLY A 76 4.70 -4.50 16.29
N ILE A 77 4.26 -3.25 16.33
CA ILE A 77 3.20 -2.73 17.21
C ILE A 77 1.87 -2.87 16.48
N ASN A 78 0.91 -3.61 17.05
CA ASN A 78 -0.40 -3.86 16.44
C ASN A 78 -0.33 -4.31 14.97
N VAL A 79 0.57 -5.25 14.65
CA VAL A 79 0.79 -5.72 13.26
C VAL A 79 -0.50 -6.15 12.57
N LYS A 80 -1.45 -6.76 13.28
CA LYS A 80 -2.75 -7.14 12.69
C LYS A 80 -3.56 -5.92 12.23
N GLY A 81 -3.53 -4.83 12.99
CA GLY A 81 -4.20 -3.58 12.60
C GLY A 81 -3.52 -2.94 11.40
N ALA A 82 -2.19 -2.84 11.41
CA ALA A 82 -1.42 -2.29 10.29
C ALA A 82 -1.53 -3.15 9.02
N ALA A 83 -1.56 -4.48 9.15
CA ALA A 83 -1.81 -5.40 8.04
C ALA A 83 -3.24 -5.27 7.49
N SER A 84 -4.25 -5.11 8.36
CA SER A 84 -5.62 -4.86 7.91
C SER A 84 -5.79 -3.51 7.20
N LEU A 85 -5.10 -2.46 7.66
CA LEU A 85 -5.15 -1.15 7.01
C LEU A 85 -4.41 -1.16 5.67
N SER A 86 -3.24 -1.78 5.61
CA SER A 86 -2.49 -1.91 4.35
C SER A 86 -3.27 -2.70 3.30
N SER A 87 -3.92 -3.81 3.67
CA SER A 87 -4.74 -4.57 2.72
C SER A 87 -5.92 -3.74 2.20
N LEU A 88 -6.56 -2.95 3.06
CA LEU A 88 -7.64 -2.05 2.67
C LEU A 88 -7.15 -0.94 1.73
N LEU A 89 -5.99 -0.34 2.01
CA LEU A 89 -5.34 0.65 1.13
C LEU A 89 -5.01 0.05 -0.23
N PHE A 90 -4.32 -1.09 -0.30
CA PHE A 90 -4.00 -1.75 -1.57
C PHE A 90 -5.27 -2.11 -2.36
N LEU A 91 -6.33 -2.54 -1.68
CA LEU A 91 -7.60 -2.84 -2.32
C LEU A 91 -8.26 -1.57 -2.87
N MET A 92 -8.24 -0.46 -2.14
CA MET A 92 -8.74 0.83 -2.65
C MET A 92 -7.94 1.30 -3.88
N PHE A 93 -6.60 1.20 -3.84
CA PHE A 93 -5.75 1.51 -4.99
C PHE A 93 -6.04 0.62 -6.19
N ALA A 94 -6.18 -0.70 -5.98
CA ALA A 94 -6.52 -1.64 -7.04
C ALA A 94 -7.89 -1.34 -7.68
N ILE A 95 -8.89 -0.98 -6.89
CA ILE A 95 -10.20 -0.55 -7.39
C ILE A 95 -10.08 0.75 -8.18
N ALA A 96 -9.39 1.75 -7.65
CA ALA A 96 -9.18 3.02 -8.33
C ALA A 96 -8.46 2.83 -9.68
N LEU A 97 -7.43 2.00 -9.71
CA LEU A 97 -6.70 1.67 -10.93
C LEU A 97 -7.57 0.92 -11.94
N THR A 98 -8.31 -0.10 -11.49
CA THR A 98 -9.25 -0.86 -12.34
C THR A 98 -10.31 0.05 -12.94
N PHE A 99 -10.83 1.00 -12.16
CA PHE A 99 -11.85 1.92 -12.62
C PHE A 99 -11.33 2.90 -13.68
N ASN A 100 -10.09 3.37 -13.55
CA ASN A 100 -9.44 4.16 -14.59
C ASN A 100 -9.17 3.37 -15.87
N LEU A 101 -8.70 2.12 -15.72
CA LEU A 101 -8.48 1.19 -16.84
C LEU A 101 -9.77 0.93 -17.62
N VAL A 102 -10.88 0.64 -16.93
CA VAL A 102 -12.20 0.38 -17.56
C VAL A 102 -12.75 1.62 -18.27
N ARG A 103 -12.45 2.82 -17.77
CA ARG A 103 -12.85 4.08 -18.42
C ARG A 103 -12.01 4.41 -19.65
N GLY A 104 -10.92 3.68 -19.89
CA GLY A 104 -9.98 4.00 -20.97
C GLY A 104 -9.33 5.37 -20.80
N LEU A 105 -9.29 5.89 -19.57
CA LEU A 105 -8.51 7.08 -19.23
C LEU A 105 -7.05 6.66 -19.23
N ASP A 106 -6.46 6.63 -20.43
CA ASP A 106 -5.01 6.72 -20.56
C ASP A 106 -4.61 8.02 -19.86
N ILE A 107 -3.73 7.93 -18.85
CA ILE A 107 -3.11 9.09 -18.17
C ILE A 107 -2.09 9.75 -19.14
N SER A 108 -2.48 9.89 -20.42
CA SER A 108 -1.69 10.34 -21.56
C SER A 108 -2.26 11.61 -22.20
N CYS A 109 -3.14 12.36 -21.54
CA CYS A 109 -3.60 13.65 -22.05
C CYS A 109 -2.88 14.82 -21.36
N GLY A 110 -1.59 14.93 -21.71
CA GLY A 110 -1.00 16.18 -22.21
C GLY A 110 -0.63 17.27 -21.21
N CYS A 111 0.56 17.21 -20.62
CA CYS A 111 1.34 18.41 -20.27
C CYS A 111 2.81 18.08 -19.94
N PHE A 112 3.64 17.82 -20.97
CA PHE A 112 5.11 17.64 -20.94
C PHE A 112 5.67 16.20 -20.92
N GLY A 113 6.22 15.79 -22.07
CA GLY A 113 7.61 15.34 -22.20
C GLY A 113 8.01 14.00 -21.57
N ALA A 114 8.03 12.97 -22.40
CA ALA A 114 8.88 11.77 -22.27
C ALA A 114 8.69 10.94 -21.00
N TYR A 115 7.66 10.09 -20.97
CA TYR A 115 7.77 8.63 -20.74
C TYR A 115 6.39 8.04 -21.04
N SER A 116 6.23 7.48 -22.23
CA SER A 116 5.06 6.72 -22.67
C SER A 116 4.99 5.37 -21.95
N GLY A 117 4.76 5.40 -20.64
CA GLY A 117 4.35 4.23 -19.87
C GLY A 117 2.85 4.09 -19.96
N LYS A 118 2.32 3.33 -20.94
CA LYS A 118 0.92 2.88 -20.92
C LYS A 118 0.64 2.33 -19.52
N ILE A 119 -0.53 2.62 -18.95
CA ILE A 119 -0.98 1.92 -17.75
C ILE A 119 -1.08 0.44 -18.14
N ASN A 120 -0.06 -0.31 -17.77
CA ASN A 120 0.11 -1.69 -18.18
C ASN A 120 -0.55 -2.57 -17.13
N TRP A 121 -1.08 -3.73 -17.54
CA TRP A 121 -1.64 -4.75 -16.62
C TRP A 121 -0.68 -5.11 -15.47
N PHE A 122 0.62 -4.84 -15.67
CA PHE A 122 1.68 -4.95 -14.69
C PHE A 122 1.45 -4.17 -13.40
N TYR A 123 0.90 -2.94 -13.45
CA TYR A 123 0.62 -2.17 -12.23
C TYR A 123 -0.48 -2.83 -11.39
N LEU A 124 -1.52 -3.34 -12.05
CA LEU A 124 -2.58 -4.10 -11.40
C LEU A 124 -2.03 -5.39 -10.77
N MET A 125 -1.19 -6.14 -11.49
CA MET A 125 -0.57 -7.37 -10.96
C MET A 125 0.34 -7.08 -9.76
N ARG A 126 1.08 -5.98 -9.79
CA ARG A 126 1.92 -5.53 -8.67
C ARG A 126 1.08 -5.23 -7.44
N ASP A 127 0.01 -4.45 -7.59
CA ASP A 127 -0.86 -4.08 -6.46
C ASP A 127 -1.59 -5.31 -5.90
N LEU A 128 -2.02 -6.24 -6.76
CA LEU A 128 -2.58 -7.53 -6.35
C LEU A 128 -1.56 -8.39 -5.58
N SER A 129 -0.30 -8.36 -5.99
CA SER A 129 0.79 -9.07 -5.31
C SER A 129 1.01 -8.50 -3.91
N PHE A 130 1.02 -7.18 -3.76
CA PHE A 130 1.13 -6.54 -2.44
C PHE A 130 -0.09 -6.80 -1.56
N PHE A 131 -1.29 -6.84 -2.13
CA PHE A 131 -2.50 -7.24 -1.42
C PHE A 131 -2.40 -8.68 -0.88
N CYS A 132 -1.95 -9.63 -1.71
CA CYS A 132 -1.71 -11.01 -1.29
C CYS A 132 -0.65 -11.11 -0.19
N MET A 133 0.45 -10.35 -0.30
CA MET A 133 1.49 -10.29 0.74
C MET A 133 0.93 -9.73 2.06
N SER A 134 0.10 -8.69 2.01
CA SER A 134 -0.52 -8.10 3.20
C SER A 134 -1.47 -9.08 3.90
N ILE A 135 -2.29 -9.83 3.14
CA ILE A 135 -3.13 -10.90 3.70
C ILE A 135 -2.29 -12.00 4.35
N PHE A 136 -1.18 -12.38 3.70
CA PHE A 136 -0.28 -13.38 4.26
C PHE A 136 0.30 -12.91 5.61
N VAL A 137 0.77 -11.66 5.68
CA VAL A 137 1.24 -11.07 6.94
C VAL A 137 0.11 -11.00 7.98
N PHE A 138 -1.11 -10.66 7.59
CA PHE A 138 -2.26 -10.61 8.51
C PHE A 138 -2.58 -11.97 9.15
N ILE A 139 -2.50 -13.06 8.38
CA ILE A 139 -2.82 -14.42 8.83
C ILE A 139 -1.68 -15.00 9.67
N TYR A 140 -0.43 -14.83 9.21
CA TYR A 140 0.73 -15.55 9.76
C TYR A 140 1.58 -14.75 10.73
N ASP A 141 1.64 -13.41 10.60
CA ASP A 141 2.46 -12.58 11.50
C ASP A 141 1.71 -12.26 12.80
N ARG A 142 2.31 -12.62 13.93
CA ARG A 142 1.81 -12.28 15.27
C ARG A 142 2.55 -11.09 15.90
N GLY A 143 3.35 -10.35 15.12
CA GLY A 143 4.20 -9.27 15.61
C GLY A 143 5.31 -9.75 16.54
N TRP A 144 5.87 -8.83 17.34
CA TRP A 144 6.98 -9.11 18.26
C TRP A 144 6.66 -10.09 19.40
N ARG A 145 5.41 -10.54 19.53
CA ARG A 145 5.01 -11.59 20.49
C ARG A 145 5.72 -12.93 20.25
N TYR A 146 6.34 -13.14 19.09
CA TYR A 146 7.16 -14.33 18.83
C TYR A 146 8.56 -14.27 19.50
N PHE A 147 9.11 -13.05 19.68
CA PHE A 147 10.48 -12.87 20.19
C PHE A 147 10.51 -12.53 21.69
N PHE A 148 9.44 -11.93 22.21
CA PHE A 148 9.34 -11.42 23.59
C PHE A 148 8.45 -12.26 24.53
N GLY A 149 7.96 -13.44 24.11
CA GLY A 149 7.12 -14.33 24.92
C GLY A 149 7.39 -15.80 24.63
#